data_AF-A0A0B7BVY9-F1
#
_entry.id   AF-A0A0B7BVY9-F1
#
_cell.length_a   1.000
_cell.length_b   1.000
_cell.length_c   1.000
_cell.angle_alpha   90.00
_cell.angle_beta   90.00
_cell.angle_gamma   90.00
#
_symmetry.space_group_name_H-M   'P 1'
#
loop_
_entity.id
_entity.type
_entity.pdbx_description
1 polymer ?
#
loop_
_entity_poly.entity_id
_entity_poly.type
_entity_poly.pdbx_seq_one_letter_code
_entity_poly.pdbx_strand_id
1 'polypeptide(L)'
;ELENGLLFGGIERELDEKELQSLCSSVAAWLSTCIVGDCLTLHVPESSFSALYMYHKDLRIRFSQIWTSTNSFGQLVVERVDHVRRILLEKQSKESEAQHERL
;
A
#
# COMPACT_ATOMS: atom_id res chain seq x y z
N GLU A 1 -19.49 -11.39 -34.80
CA GLU A 1 -18.80 -11.76 -33.55
C GLU A 1 -17.48 -10.99 -33.53
N LEU A 2 -17.36 -10.01 -32.64
CA LEU A 2 -16.19 -9.13 -32.57
C LEU A 2 -15.22 -9.71 -31.55
N GLU A 3 -14.22 -10.41 -32.07
CA GLU A 3 -12.98 -10.76 -31.40
C GLU A 3 -12.22 -9.44 -31.14
N ASN A 4 -12.36 -8.86 -29.95
CA ASN A 4 -11.51 -7.78 -29.47
C ASN A 4 -11.71 -7.54 -27.97
N GLY A 5 -10.77 -8.03 -27.18
CA GLY A 5 -10.67 -7.74 -25.74
C GLY A 5 -9.27 -7.98 -25.18
N LEU A 6 -8.25 -8.06 -26.04
CA LEU A 6 -6.85 -7.96 -25.66
C LEU A 6 -6.53 -6.49 -25.40
N LEU A 7 -6.99 -5.96 -24.27
CA LEU A 7 -6.68 -4.60 -23.81
C LEU A 7 -6.45 -4.58 -22.31
N PHE A 8 -5.37 -5.24 -21.86
CA PHE A 8 -4.45 -4.72 -20.84
C PHE A 8 -3.08 -5.35 -21.08
N GLY A 9 -2.49 -5.00 -22.24
CA GLY A 9 -1.08 -5.26 -22.51
C GLY A 9 -0.18 -4.37 -21.64
N GLY A 10 0.92 -4.95 -21.17
CA GLY A 10 2.17 -4.20 -21.01
C GLY A 10 2.30 -3.27 -19.81
N ILE A 11 1.64 -3.55 -18.68
CA ILE A 11 2.02 -2.97 -17.39
C ILE A 11 2.33 -4.09 -16.38
N GLU A 12 3.06 -5.11 -16.80
CA GLU A 12 4.02 -5.73 -15.88
C GLU A 12 5.18 -4.74 -15.74
N ARG A 13 4.99 -3.69 -14.94
CA ARG A 13 6.16 -3.03 -14.35
C ARG A 13 6.64 -4.04 -13.33
N GLU A 14 7.80 -4.64 -13.60
CA GLU A 14 8.46 -5.60 -12.72
C GLU A 14 8.50 -5.03 -11.30
N LEU A 15 7.50 -5.37 -10.51
CA LEU A 15 7.55 -5.16 -9.09
C LEU A 15 8.61 -6.14 -8.61
N ASP A 16 9.69 -5.65 -8.01
CA ASP A 16 10.70 -6.55 -7.48
C ASP A 16 10.06 -7.35 -6.34
N GLU A 17 9.72 -8.61 -6.64
CA GLU A 17 9.10 -9.51 -5.69
C GLU A 17 9.98 -9.71 -4.46
N LYS A 18 11.32 -9.61 -4.60
CA LYS A 18 12.26 -9.70 -3.48
C LYS A 18 12.13 -8.47 -2.59
N GLU A 19 11.97 -7.28 -3.16
CA GLU A 19 11.73 -6.07 -2.39
C GLU A 19 10.40 -6.15 -1.65
N LEU A 20 9.31 -6.53 -2.34
CA LEU A 20 8.01 -6.71 -1.70
C LEU A 20 8.08 -7.74 -0.56
N GLN A 21 8.76 -8.86 -0.79
CA GLN A 21 8.95 -9.90 0.23
C GLN A 21 9.76 -9.40 1.43
N SER A 22 10.79 -8.58 1.19
CA SER A 22 11.59 -7.95 2.24
C SER A 22 10.76 -6.97 3.09
N LEU A 23 9.94 -6.14 2.43
CA LEU A 23 9.00 -5.24 3.09
C LEU A 23 7.99 -6.02 3.93
N CYS A 24 7.40 -7.08 3.37
CA CYS A 24 6.46 -7.95 4.09
C CYS A 24 7.10 -8.60 5.31
N SER A 25 8.34 -9.08 5.19
CA SER A 25 9.08 -9.70 6.29
C SER A 25 9.36 -8.69 7.41
N SER A 26 9.74 -7.46 7.06
CA SER A 26 9.96 -6.37 8.01
C SER A 26 8.69 -6.01 8.77
N VAL A 27 7.56 -5.91 8.05
CA VAL A 27 6.25 -5.65 8.65
C VAL A 27 5.82 -6.79 9.56
N ALA A 28 5.97 -8.05 9.13
CA ALA A 28 5.61 -9.21 9.95
C ALA A 28 6.43 -9.29 11.24
N ALA A 29 7.74 -9.04 11.16
CA ALA A 29 8.62 -9.00 12.32
C ALA A 29 8.20 -7.89 13.29
N TRP A 30 7.98 -6.67 12.79
CA TRP A 30 7.52 -5.55 13.59
C TRP A 30 6.16 -5.81 14.24
N LEU A 31 5.22 -6.41 13.49
CA LEU A 31 3.87 -6.74 13.98
C LEU A 31 3.86 -7.70 15.17
N SER A 32 4.90 -8.51 15.34
CA SER A 32 5.05 -9.39 16.50
C SER A 32 5.37 -8.67 17.80
N THR A 33 5.77 -7.39 17.72
CA THR A 33 6.25 -6.59 18.86
C THR A 33 5.51 -5.27 19.07
N CYS A 34 4.80 -4.77 18.05
CA CYS A 34 4.12 -3.47 18.11
C CYS A 34 2.76 -3.52 18.81
N ILE A 35 2.27 -2.36 19.22
CA ILE A 35 0.91 -2.13 19.71
C ILE A 35 0.13 -1.18 18.78
N VAL A 36 -1.19 -1.09 18.96
CA VAL A 36 -2.04 -0.17 18.19
C VAL A 36 -1.60 1.27 18.39
N GLY A 37 -1.43 2.00 17.28
CA GLY A 37 -0.91 3.37 17.24
C GLY A 37 0.58 3.45 16.92
N ASP A 38 1.33 2.35 17.00
CA ASP A 38 2.75 2.34 16.62
C ASP A 38 2.92 2.54 15.12
N CYS A 39 4.05 3.16 14.75
CA CYS A 39 4.43 3.39 13.37
C CYS A 39 5.80 2.77 13.05
N LEU A 40 5.92 2.22 11.85
CA LEU A 40 7.17 1.76 11.24
C LEU A 40 7.39 2.52 9.93
N THR A 41 8.55 3.15 9.77
CA THR A 41 8.97 3.71 8.49
C THR A 41 9.80 2.69 7.74
N LEU A 42 9.34 2.29 6.56
CA LEU A 42 10.05 1.38 5.68
C LEU A 42 10.85 2.19 4.67
N HIS A 43 12.12 1.83 4.54
CA HIS A 43 12.95 2.33 3.46
C HIS A 43 12.54 1.61 2.17
N VAL A 44 12.02 2.38 1.23
CA VAL A 44 11.77 1.92 -0.13
C VAL A 44 12.83 2.63 -0.99
N PRO A 45 13.62 1.91 -1.79
CA PRO A 45 14.56 2.52 -2.74
C PRO A 45 13.84 3.52 -3.64
N GLU A 46 14.55 4.43 -4.32
CA GLU A 46 13.95 5.37 -5.28
C GLU A 46 13.05 4.63 -6.27
N SER A 47 11.77 4.59 -5.94
CA SER A 47 10.77 3.77 -6.59
C SER A 47 9.87 4.70 -7.36
N SER A 48 9.49 4.27 -8.57
CA SER A 48 8.44 4.96 -9.29
C SER A 48 7.18 5.11 -8.42
N PHE A 49 6.44 6.20 -8.58
CA PHE A 49 5.15 6.39 -7.91
C PHE A 49 4.21 5.18 -8.07
N SER A 50 4.29 4.48 -9.20
CA SER A 50 3.55 3.24 -9.42
C SER A 50 3.98 2.09 -8.51
N ALA A 51 5.28 1.90 -8.28
CA ALA A 51 5.77 0.85 -7.39
C ALA A 51 5.39 1.15 -5.93
N LEU A 52 5.49 2.41 -5.50
CA LEU A 52 5.04 2.83 -4.17
C LEU A 52 3.54 2.55 -3.98
N TYR A 53 2.70 2.90 -4.95
CA TYR A 53 1.26 2.61 -4.91
C TYR A 53 0.97 1.10 -4.80
N MET A 54 1.71 0.27 -5.53
CA MET A 54 1.60 -1.19 -5.41
C MET A 54 1.99 -1.68 -4.01
N TYR A 55 3.10 -1.20 -3.45
CA TYR A 55 3.50 -1.54 -2.07
C TYR A 55 2.42 -1.16 -1.04
N HIS A 56 1.81 0.02 -1.18
CA HIS A 56 0.68 0.40 -0.33
C HIS A 56 -0.47 -0.60 -0.41
N LYS A 57 -0.86 -0.98 -1.63
CA LYS A 57 -1.98 -1.88 -1.90
C LYS A 57 -1.71 -3.29 -1.37
N ASP A 58 -0.56 -3.88 -1.73
CA ASP A 58 -0.19 -5.23 -1.33
C ASP A 58 -0.07 -5.38 0.19
N LEU A 59 0.58 -4.44 0.87
CA LEU A 59 0.72 -4.50 2.32
C LEU A 59 -0.62 -4.39 3.03
N ARG A 60 -1.52 -3.49 2.59
CA ARG A 60 -2.86 -3.37 3.17
C ARG A 60 -3.71 -4.62 2.94
N ILE A 61 -3.53 -5.32 1.82
CA ILE A 61 -4.22 -6.59 1.52
C ILE A 61 -3.69 -7.73 2.42
N ARG A 62 -2.37 -7.88 2.50
CA ARG A 62 -1.72 -8.97 3.26
C ARG A 62 -1.87 -8.81 4.77
N PHE A 63 -1.92 -7.58 5.26
CA PHE A 63 -2.00 -7.27 6.67
C PHE A 63 -3.26 -6.43 6.97
N SER A 64 -4.31 -7.09 7.43
CA SER A 64 -5.60 -6.43 7.77
C SER A 64 -5.51 -5.47 8.96
N GLN A 65 -4.45 -5.59 9.75
CA GLN A 65 -4.22 -4.89 11.01
C GLN A 65 -3.28 -3.68 10.88
N ILE A 66 -2.96 -3.28 9.64
CA ILE A 66 -2.14 -2.10 9.39
C ILE A 66 -2.86 -1.11 8.47
N TRP A 67 -2.38 0.12 8.49
CA TRP A 67 -2.62 1.11 7.46
C TRP A 67 -1.27 1.59 6.91
N THR A 68 -1.26 2.11 5.68
CA THR A 68 -0.03 2.61 5.07
C THR A 68 -0.21 4.04 4.57
N SER A 69 0.82 4.87 4.65
CA SER A 69 0.82 6.25 4.15
C SER A 69 2.21 6.64 3.66
N THR A 70 2.32 7.71 2.88
CA THR A 70 3.61 8.25 2.45
C THR A 70 3.92 9.49 3.28
N ASN A 71 5.11 9.56 3.88
CA ASN A 71 5.53 10.76 4.59
C ASN A 71 6.05 11.84 3.62
N SER A 72 6.38 13.02 4.15
CA SER A 72 6.90 14.15 3.35
C SER A 72 8.24 13.87 2.66
N PHE A 73 8.94 12.80 3.04
CA PHE A 73 10.20 12.37 2.43
C PHE A 73 9.99 11.28 1.37
N GLY A 74 8.74 10.98 1.00
CA GLY A 74 8.44 9.93 0.02
C GLY A 74 8.58 8.51 0.55
N GLN A 75 8.74 8.33 1.86
CA GLN A 75 8.92 7.01 2.47
C GLN A 75 7.58 6.40 2.86
N LEU A 76 7.54 5.06 2.80
CA LEU A 76 6.38 4.27 3.17
C LEU A 76 6.31 4.16 4.70
N VAL A 77 5.23 4.65 5.29
CA VAL A 77 4.92 4.53 6.72
C VAL A 77 3.82 3.52 6.91
N VAL A 78 4.03 2.60 7.83
CA VAL A 78 3.06 1.59 8.26
C VAL A 78 2.61 1.92 9.68
N GLU A 79 1.31 2.03 9.89
CA GLU A 79 0.69 2.28 11.20
C GLU A 79 -0.06 1.01 11.64
N ARG A 80 0.09 0.61 12.90
CA ARG A 80 -0.69 -0.48 13.48
C ARG A 80 -2.05 0.08 13.86
N VAL A 81 -3.10 -0.42 13.23
CA VAL A 81 -4.47 0.09 13.45
C VAL A 81 -5.38 -1.01 13.98
N ASP A 82 -6.40 -0.60 14.72
CA ASP A 82 -7.52 -1.48 15.02
C ASP A 82 -8.53 -1.50 13.85
N HIS A 83 -9.55 -2.35 13.98
CA HIS A 83 -10.57 -2.53 12.95
C HIS A 83 -11.39 -1.26 12.70
N VAL A 84 -11.72 -0.52 13.77
CA VAL A 84 -12.55 0.69 13.69
C VAL A 84 -11.81 1.79 12.94
N ARG A 85 -10.56 2.02 13.31
CA ARG A 85 -9.66 2.98 12.68
C ARG A 85 -9.44 2.64 11.21
N ARG A 86 -9.26 1.35 10.87
CA ARG A 86 -9.12 0.91 9.50
C ARG A 86 -10.33 1.25 8.63
N ILE A 87 -11.54 0.93 9.10
CA ILE A 87 -12.78 1.25 8.35
C ILE A 87 -12.89 2.75 8.09
N LEU A 88 -12.56 3.57 9.09
CA LEU A 88 -12.58 5.02 8.95
C LEU A 88 -11.58 5.52 7.91
N LEU A 89 -10.36 4.98 7.91
CA LEU A 89 -9.33 5.33 6.94
C LEU A 89 -9.67 4.87 5.51
N GLU A 90 -10.27 3.68 5.35
CA GLU A 90 -10.75 3.20 4.06
C GLU A 90 -11.86 4.08 3.49
N LYS A 91 -12.77 4.56 4.34
CA LYS A 91 -13.83 5.49 3.94
C LYS A 91 -13.23 6.83 3.46
N GLN A 92 -12.29 7.38 4.21
CA GLN A 92 -11.60 8.63 3.85
C GLN A 92 -10.82 8.52 2.54
N SER A 93 -10.12 7.39 2.31
CA SER A 93 -9.39 7.15 1.05
C SER A 93 -10.34 7.19 -0.15
N LYS A 94 -11.47 6.49 -0.06
CA LYS A 94 -12.48 6.44 -1.14
C LYS A 94 -13.12 7.81 -1.42
N GLU A 95 -13.39 8.58 -0.37
CA GLU A 95 -13.93 9.94 -0.51
C GLU A 95 -12.93 10.86 -1.21
N SER A 96 -11.65 10.76 -0.88
CA SER A 96 -10.58 11.54 -1.53
C SER A 96 -10.40 11.16 -3.00
N GLU A 97 -10.43 9.87 -3.32
CA GLU A 97 -10.32 9.36 -4.69
C GLU A 97 -11.51 9.84 -5.55
N ALA A 98 -12.74 9.71 -5.02
CA ALA A 98 -13.95 10.16 -5.72
C ALA A 98 -14.01 11.67 -5.94
N GLN A 99 -13.34 12.48 -5.11
CA GLN A 99 -13.22 13.93 -5.33
C GLN A 99 -12.21 14.25 -6.44
N HIS A 100 -11.12 13.49 -6.53
CA HIS A 100 -10.09 13.69 -7.55
C HIS A 100 -10.59 13.32 -8.95
N GLU A 101 -11.48 12.33 -9.09
CA GLU A 101 -12.07 11.92 -10.37
C GLU A 101 -13.13 12.90 -10.92
N ARG A 102 -13.61 13.85 -10.10
CA ARG A 102 -14.66 14.82 -10.48
C ARG A 102 -14.10 16.17 -10.95
N LEU A 103 -12.78 16.36 -10.88
CA LEU A 103 -12.06 17.56 -11.32
C LEU A 103 -11.44 17.31 -12.69
#